data_AF-A0A662KET9-F1
#
_entry.id   AF-A0A662KET9-F1
#
_cell.length_a   1.000
_cell.length_b   1.000
_cell.length_c   1.000
_cell.angle_alpha   90.00
_cell.angle_beta   90.00
_cell.angle_gamma   90.00
#
_symmetry.space_group_name_H-M   'P 1'
#
loop_
_entity.id
_entity.type
_entity.pdbx_description
1 polymer ?
#
loop_
_entity_poly.entity_id
_entity_poly.type
_entity_poly.pdbx_seq_one_letter_code
_entity_poly.pdbx_strand_id
1 'polypeptide(L)'
;MASYEFFLAKRYLKAKCRTGFISTTTYISIGGVALGVTALIIVLSLMNGFSTEVRNKLLGMDAHLRVLKFHGEWIEDYEKVAKQIERLPHVVAASPFIYWEGMVASAHSAAGVKIKGIDPTSASKVTDIGQRFLYGALRLGPVQEKNCWGIAIGSTLADRLQVNLGDEVYLLSPKGTTVTSLWGTPKMRRFVVTGIFQVGLYDFDASL
;
A
#
# COMPACT_ATOMS: atom_id res chain seq x y z
N MET A 1 -29.43 8.71 45.39
CA MET A 1 -30.06 7.47 45.89
C MET A 1 -29.28 6.19 45.55
N ALA A 2 -28.50 6.12 44.46
CA ALA A 2 -27.74 4.93 44.06
C ALA A 2 -26.72 4.35 45.08
N SER A 3 -26.26 5.13 46.05
CA SER A 3 -25.19 4.71 46.97
C SER A 3 -25.64 3.63 47.98
N TYR A 4 -26.91 3.60 48.37
CA TYR A 4 -27.42 2.62 49.33
C TYR A 4 -27.69 1.26 48.66
N GLU A 5 -28.23 1.27 47.44
CA GLU A 5 -28.46 0.08 46.63
C GLU A 5 -27.14 -0.63 46.27
N PHE A 6 -26.11 0.13 45.88
CA PHE A 6 -24.78 -0.44 45.58
C PHE A 6 -24.11 -1.03 46.84
N PHE A 7 -24.29 -0.38 48.00
CA PHE A 7 -23.80 -0.90 49.29
C PHE A 7 -24.49 -2.22 49.66
N LEU A 8 -25.81 -2.30 49.47
CA LEU A 8 -26.58 -3.52 49.69
C LEU A 8 -26.14 -4.64 48.74
N ALA A 9 -26.02 -4.33 47.44
CA ALA A 9 -25.62 -5.29 46.41
C ALA A 9 -24.23 -5.88 46.68
N LYS A 10 -23.22 -5.04 46.97
CA LYS A 10 -21.86 -5.49 47.29
C LYS A 10 -21.82 -6.30 48.59
N ARG A 11 -22.62 -5.92 49.59
CA ARG A 11 -22.72 -6.66 50.85
C ARG A 11 -23.33 -8.04 50.63
N TYR A 12 -24.37 -8.17 49.82
CA TYR A 12 -24.95 -9.48 49.45
C TYR A 12 -24.02 -10.33 48.59
N LEU A 13 -23.27 -9.72 47.67
CA LEU A 13 -22.27 -10.41 46.84
C LEU A 13 -21.09 -10.96 47.67
N LYS A 14 -20.72 -10.26 48.75
CA LYS A 14 -19.59 -10.60 49.64
C LYS A 14 -20.03 -11.31 50.92
N ALA A 15 -21.34 -11.40 51.19
CA ALA A 15 -21.85 -11.99 52.41
C ALA A 15 -21.57 -13.50 52.42
N LYS A 16 -20.76 -13.91 53.39
CA LYS A 16 -20.45 -15.32 53.68
C LYS A 16 -21.71 -15.98 54.24
N CYS A 17 -22.63 -16.40 53.37
CA CYS A 17 -23.76 -17.21 53.80
C CYS A 17 -23.24 -18.49 54.47
N ARG A 18 -23.92 -18.91 55.54
CA ARG A 18 -23.53 -19.96 56.49
C ARG A 18 -23.23 -21.33 55.83
N THR A 19 -23.54 -21.49 54.56
CA THR A 19 -23.23 -22.63 53.69
C THR A 19 -22.25 -22.18 52.58
N GLY A 20 -20.99 -22.62 52.66
CA GLY A 20 -19.93 -22.20 51.71
C GLY A 20 -20.22 -22.47 50.22
N PHE A 21 -21.15 -23.38 49.92
CA PHE A 21 -21.54 -23.76 48.55
C PHE A 21 -22.11 -22.59 47.71
N ILE A 22 -22.89 -21.68 48.31
CA ILE A 22 -23.53 -20.56 47.57
C ILE A 22 -22.50 -19.49 47.18
N SER A 23 -21.45 -19.32 47.99
CA SER A 23 -20.39 -18.37 47.68
C SER A 23 -19.51 -18.86 46.52
N THR A 24 -19.22 -20.17 46.45
CA THR A 24 -18.38 -20.75 45.39
C THR A 24 -19.04 -20.67 44.01
N THR A 25 -20.33 -20.95 43.90
CA THR A 25 -21.06 -20.87 42.62
C THR A 25 -21.09 -19.44 42.08
N THR A 26 -21.26 -18.44 42.95
CA THR A 26 -21.25 -17.02 42.57
C THR A 26 -19.91 -16.61 41.95
N TYR A 27 -18.78 -17.03 42.51
CA TYR A 27 -17.46 -16.76 41.94
C TYR A 27 -17.25 -17.45 40.59
N ILE A 28 -17.71 -18.71 40.44
CA ILE A 28 -17.62 -19.45 39.18
C ILE A 28 -18.45 -18.76 38.10
N SER A 29 -19.68 -18.32 38.42
CA SER A 29 -20.54 -17.60 37.47
C SER A 29 -19.96 -16.26 37.04
N ILE A 30 -19.44 -15.46 37.98
CA ILE A 30 -18.77 -14.20 37.66
C ILE A 30 -17.53 -14.45 36.79
N GLY A 31 -16.72 -15.47 37.13
CA GLY A 31 -15.56 -15.87 36.34
C GLY A 31 -15.92 -16.31 34.93
N GLY A 32 -16.99 -17.10 34.78
CA GLY A 32 -17.49 -17.54 33.47
C GLY A 32 -17.97 -16.39 32.59
N VAL A 33 -18.75 -15.46 33.15
CA VAL A 33 -19.20 -14.26 32.42
C VAL A 33 -18.01 -13.37 32.08
N ALA A 34 -17.09 -13.14 33.02
CA ALA A 34 -15.90 -12.34 32.77
C ALA A 34 -15.03 -12.93 31.65
N LEU A 35 -14.80 -14.24 31.66
CA LEU A 35 -14.05 -14.93 30.61
C LEU A 35 -14.78 -14.87 29.25
N GLY A 36 -16.09 -15.08 29.22
CA GLY A 36 -16.88 -15.00 27.99
C GLY A 36 -16.87 -13.62 27.36
N VAL A 37 -17.06 -12.57 28.18
CA VAL A 37 -17.01 -11.18 27.73
C VAL A 37 -15.59 -10.81 27.29
N THR A 38 -14.56 -11.24 28.02
CA THR A 38 -13.16 -10.98 27.65
C THR A 38 -12.82 -11.60 26.30
N ALA A 39 -13.22 -12.85 26.07
CA ALA A 39 -13.00 -13.53 24.80
C ALA A 39 -13.71 -12.78 23.64
N LEU A 40 -14.95 -12.33 23.85
CA LEU A 40 -15.70 -11.57 22.84
C LEU A 40 -15.02 -10.23 22.52
N ILE A 41 -14.56 -9.50 23.54
CA ILE A 41 -13.84 -8.23 23.37
C ILE A 41 -12.54 -8.44 22.59
N ILE A 42 -11.78 -9.50 22.89
CA ILE A 42 -10.54 -9.83 22.16
C ILE A 42 -10.85 -10.09 20.69
N VAL A 43 -11.83 -10.93 20.38
CA VAL A 43 -12.21 -11.25 18.99
C VAL A 43 -12.63 -10.00 18.22
N LEU A 44 -13.48 -9.16 18.82
CA LEU A 44 -13.91 -7.89 18.21
C LEU A 44 -12.73 -6.95 17.97
N SER A 45 -11.81 -6.86 18.94
CA SER A 45 -10.62 -6.00 18.83
C SER A 45 -9.68 -6.46 17.72
N LEU A 46 -9.45 -7.78 17.62
CA LEU A 46 -8.65 -8.37 16.54
C LEU A 46 -9.28 -8.12 15.17
N MET A 47 -10.59 -8.34 15.04
CA MET A 47 -11.33 -8.10 13.79
C MET A 47 -11.30 -6.63 13.38
N ASN A 48 -11.52 -5.70 14.33
CA ASN A 48 -11.48 -4.26 14.05
C ASN A 48 -10.07 -3.80 13.66
N GLY A 49 -9.04 -4.28 14.36
CA GLY A 49 -7.64 -3.96 14.05
C GLY A 49 -7.24 -4.47 12.67
N PHE A 50 -7.51 -5.75 12.38
CA PHE A 50 -7.23 -6.36 11.08
C PHE A 50 -8.00 -5.68 9.94
N SER A 51 -9.29 -5.42 10.12
CA SER A 51 -10.12 -4.77 9.09
C SER A 51 -9.61 -3.37 8.76
N THR A 52 -9.20 -2.61 9.79
CA THR A 52 -8.61 -1.28 9.61
C THR A 52 -7.29 -1.35 8.87
N GLU A 53 -6.42 -2.28 9.24
CA GLU A 53 -5.12 -2.46 8.60
C GLU A 53 -5.24 -2.88 7.13
N VAL A 54 -6.09 -3.86 6.84
CA VAL A 54 -6.37 -4.30 5.46
C VAL A 54 -6.95 -3.15 4.65
N ARG A 55 -7.92 -2.41 5.21
CA ARG A 55 -8.52 -1.25 4.54
C ARG A 55 -7.49 -0.17 4.23
N ASN A 56 -6.64 0.18 5.20
CA ASN A 56 -5.62 1.21 5.03
C ASN A 56 -4.56 0.81 4.00
N LYS A 57 -4.17 -0.46 3.97
CA LYS A 57 -3.26 -0.99 2.94
C LYS A 57 -3.89 -0.97 1.54
N LEU A 58 -5.19 -1.23 1.42
CA LEU A 58 -5.88 -1.20 0.12
C LEU A 58 -6.15 0.22 -0.40
N LEU A 59 -6.54 1.17 0.47
CA LEU A 59 -6.97 2.51 0.04
C LEU A 59 -5.84 3.54 -0.06
N GLY A 60 -4.72 3.38 0.66
CA GLY A 60 -3.67 4.40 0.72
C GLY A 60 -2.68 4.41 -0.46
N MET A 61 -2.79 3.48 -1.40
CA MET A 61 -1.74 3.22 -2.39
C MET A 61 -2.11 3.57 -3.84
N ASP A 62 -3.39 3.54 -4.17
CA ASP A 62 -3.85 3.85 -5.53
C ASP A 62 -4.79 5.05 -5.50
N ALA A 63 -4.93 5.73 -6.63
CA ALA A 63 -5.87 6.83 -6.74
C ALA A 63 -7.29 6.30 -6.50
N HIS A 64 -8.10 7.03 -5.73
CA HIS A 64 -9.50 6.68 -5.47
C HIS A 64 -10.32 6.45 -6.75
N LEU A 65 -9.95 7.16 -7.83
CA LEU A 65 -10.55 7.02 -9.15
C LEU A 65 -9.45 7.04 -10.21
N ARG A 66 -9.58 6.17 -11.22
CA ARG A 66 -8.72 6.15 -12.41
C ARG A 66 -9.57 6.43 -13.64
N VAL A 67 -9.19 7.45 -14.39
CA VAL A 67 -9.82 7.79 -15.66
C VAL A 67 -8.97 7.21 -16.79
N LEU A 68 -9.57 6.30 -17.56
CA LEU A 68 -8.91 5.60 -18.67
C LEU A 68 -9.78 5.77 -19.92
N LYS A 69 -9.13 5.87 -21.08
CA LYS A 69 -9.85 5.80 -22.36
C LYS A 69 -10.32 4.37 -22.61
N PHE A 70 -11.48 4.22 -23.24
CA PHE A 70 -12.00 2.92 -23.64
C PHE A 70 -10.99 2.22 -24.57
N HIS A 71 -10.86 0.89 -24.46
CA HIS A 71 -9.83 0.06 -25.14
C HIS A 71 -8.36 0.27 -24.74
N GLY A 72 -8.05 1.03 -23.68
CA GLY A 72 -6.67 1.17 -23.20
C GLY A 72 -5.79 2.03 -24.09
N GLU A 73 -6.40 2.87 -24.93
CA GLU A 73 -5.71 3.89 -25.70
C GLU A 73 -5.19 5.03 -24.82
N TRP A 74 -4.16 5.72 -25.33
CA TRP A 74 -3.61 6.90 -24.69
C TRP A 74 -4.59 8.08 -24.73
N ILE A 75 -4.61 8.87 -23.66
CA ILE A 75 -5.31 10.16 -23.64
C ILE A 75 -4.35 11.20 -24.24
N GLU A 76 -4.61 11.63 -25.47
CA GLU A 76 -3.77 12.60 -26.19
C GLU A 76 -3.76 13.97 -25.49
N ASP A 77 -4.93 14.49 -25.15
CA ASP A 77 -5.14 15.81 -24.52
C ASP A 77 -5.23 15.71 -22.97
N TYR A 78 -4.30 14.99 -22.35
CA TYR A 78 -4.37 14.68 -20.91
C TYR A 78 -4.41 15.95 -20.02
N GLU A 79 -3.75 17.04 -20.41
CA GLU A 79 -3.76 18.29 -19.63
C GLU A 79 -5.14 18.94 -19.57
N LYS A 80 -5.89 18.94 -20.68
CA LYS A 80 -7.24 19.51 -20.72
C LYS A 80 -8.19 18.68 -19.87
N VAL A 81 -8.10 17.35 -19.99
CA VAL A 81 -8.91 16.41 -19.22
C VAL A 81 -8.61 16.52 -17.73
N ALA A 82 -7.33 16.60 -17.34
CA ALA A 82 -6.92 16.80 -15.95
C ALA A 82 -7.52 18.10 -15.37
N LYS A 83 -7.40 19.22 -16.09
CA LYS A 83 -7.98 20.51 -15.67
C LYS A 83 -9.51 20.49 -15.59
N GLN A 84 -10.19 19.73 -16.44
CA GLN A 84 -11.64 19.56 -16.37
C GLN A 84 -12.04 18.75 -15.12
N ILE A 85 -11.30 17.70 -14.80
CA ILE A 85 -11.56 16.85 -13.63
C ILE A 85 -11.29 17.62 -12.34
N GLU A 86 -10.20 18.40 -12.26
CA GLU A 86 -9.89 19.23 -11.09
C GLU A 86 -10.94 20.31 -10.79
N ARG A 87 -11.74 20.70 -11.78
CA ARG A 87 -12.84 21.67 -11.60
C ARG A 87 -14.12 21.05 -11.02
N LEU A 88 -14.21 19.72 -10.95
CA LEU A 88 -15.39 19.06 -10.42
C LEU A 88 -15.44 19.19 -8.90
N PRO A 89 -16.65 19.38 -8.32
CA PRO A 89 -16.80 19.39 -6.87
C PRO A 89 -16.34 18.05 -6.29
N HIS A 90 -15.69 18.09 -5.12
CA HIS A 90 -15.11 16.95 -4.40
C HIS A 90 -13.81 16.35 -4.95
N VAL A 91 -13.25 16.86 -6.05
CA VAL A 91 -11.92 16.45 -6.53
C VAL A 91 -10.83 17.26 -5.81
N VAL A 92 -9.94 16.57 -5.09
CA VAL A 92 -8.84 17.20 -4.33
C VAL A 92 -7.65 17.51 -5.24
N ALA A 93 -7.29 16.58 -6.11
CA ALA A 93 -6.19 16.72 -7.07
C ALA A 93 -6.34 15.69 -8.20
N ALA A 94 -5.79 16.00 -9.37
CA ALA A 94 -5.62 15.04 -10.47
C ALA A 94 -4.14 14.92 -10.84
N SER A 95 -3.70 13.72 -11.21
CA SER A 95 -2.34 13.50 -11.70
C SER A 95 -2.40 12.60 -12.93
N PRO A 96 -1.74 12.98 -14.04
CA PRO A 96 -1.57 12.08 -15.16
C PRO A 96 -0.68 10.91 -14.77
N PHE A 97 -0.97 9.73 -15.32
CA PHE A 97 -0.15 8.55 -15.16
C PHE A 97 -0.13 7.72 -16.45
N ILE A 98 0.91 6.91 -16.58
CA ILE A 98 1.08 5.93 -17.64
C ILE A 98 1.31 4.57 -16.99
N TYR A 99 0.57 3.54 -17.39
CA TYR A 99 0.89 2.15 -17.05
C TYR A 99 1.47 1.44 -18.27
N TRP A 100 2.57 0.73 -18.05
CA TRP A 100 3.21 -0.10 -19.05
C TRP A 100 3.66 -1.41 -18.43
N GLU A 101 3.66 -2.50 -19.20
CA GLU A 101 4.17 -3.79 -18.76
C GLU A 101 5.47 -4.08 -19.52
N GLY A 102 6.52 -4.42 -18.78
CA GLY A 102 7.85 -4.66 -19.36
C GLY A 102 8.67 -5.61 -18.50
N MET A 103 9.96 -5.64 -18.78
CA MET A 103 10.93 -6.37 -17.96
C MET A 103 11.98 -5.38 -17.45
N VAL A 104 12.43 -5.58 -16.23
CA VAL A 104 13.60 -4.91 -15.67
C VAL A 104 14.69 -5.96 -15.45
N ALA A 105 15.90 -5.66 -15.89
CA ALA A 105 17.07 -6.49 -15.69
C ALA A 105 18.17 -5.73 -14.95
N SER A 106 18.85 -6.42 -14.05
CA SER A 106 20.11 -6.01 -13.43
C SER A 106 21.26 -6.87 -13.99
N ALA A 107 22.47 -6.67 -13.47
CA ALA A 107 23.61 -7.53 -13.80
C ALA A 107 23.41 -9.01 -13.37
N HIS A 108 22.53 -9.27 -12.39
CA HIS A 108 22.38 -10.57 -11.76
C HIS A 108 21.08 -11.30 -12.14
N SER A 109 19.99 -10.56 -12.38
CA SER A 109 18.65 -11.14 -12.54
C SER A 109 17.75 -10.26 -13.41
N ALA A 110 16.65 -10.83 -13.90
CA ALA A 110 15.62 -10.11 -14.66
C ALA A 110 14.23 -10.51 -14.19
N ALA A 111 13.30 -9.56 -14.15
CA ALA A 111 11.94 -9.76 -13.71
C ALA A 111 10.94 -9.01 -14.60
N GLY A 112 9.75 -9.58 -14.79
CA GLY A 112 8.61 -8.89 -15.40
C GLY A 112 8.00 -7.89 -14.40
N VAL A 113 7.75 -6.66 -14.84
CA VAL A 113 7.30 -5.56 -13.99
C VAL A 113 6.22 -4.71 -14.67
N LYS A 114 5.43 -4.04 -13.83
CA LYS A 114 4.46 -3.00 -14.19
C LYS A 114 5.07 -1.65 -13.90
N ILE A 115 5.38 -0.91 -14.95
CA ILE A 115 6.00 0.40 -14.88
C ILE A 115 4.89 1.45 -14.80
N LYS A 116 4.94 2.29 -13.76
CA LYS A 116 4.05 3.44 -13.61
C LYS A 116 4.83 4.72 -13.87
N GLY A 117 4.60 5.35 -15.01
CA GLY A 117 5.09 6.69 -15.31
C GLY A 117 4.23 7.72 -14.59
N ILE A 118 4.83 8.55 -13.74
CA ILE A 118 4.16 9.60 -12.99
C ILE A 118 4.94 10.92 -13.08
N ASP A 119 4.23 12.03 -12.96
CA ASP A 119 4.83 13.32 -12.64
C ASP A 119 5.00 13.42 -11.11
N PRO A 120 6.24 13.49 -10.56
CA PRO A 120 6.48 13.53 -9.12
C PRO A 120 5.75 14.67 -8.39
N THR A 121 5.57 15.81 -9.06
CA THR A 121 4.97 17.01 -8.44
C THR A 121 3.46 16.88 -8.29
N SER A 122 2.78 16.35 -9.31
CA SER A 122 1.34 16.10 -9.31
C SER A 122 0.97 14.84 -8.53
N ALA A 123 1.78 13.77 -8.65
CA ALA A 123 1.49 12.48 -8.01
C ALA A 123 1.53 12.53 -6.49
N SER A 124 2.40 13.39 -5.91
CA SER A 124 2.50 13.58 -4.46
C SER A 124 1.26 14.24 -3.85
N LYS A 125 0.39 14.87 -4.67
CA LYS A 125 -0.90 15.45 -4.23
C LYS A 125 -2.04 14.45 -4.26
N VAL A 126 -1.89 13.36 -5.03
CA VAL A 126 -2.93 12.35 -5.26
C VAL A 126 -2.65 11.05 -4.49
N THR A 127 -1.38 10.73 -4.25
CA THR A 127 -0.95 9.45 -3.66
C THR A 127 0.13 9.66 -2.60
N ASP A 128 0.09 8.85 -1.55
CA ASP A 128 1.07 8.88 -0.45
C ASP A 128 2.37 8.13 -0.78
N ILE A 129 2.61 7.78 -2.05
CA ILE A 129 3.80 7.03 -2.51
C ILE A 129 5.10 7.72 -2.08
N GLY A 130 5.14 9.05 -2.13
CA GLY A 130 6.32 9.83 -1.73
C GLY A 130 6.72 9.67 -0.25
N GLN A 131 5.79 9.24 0.61
CA GLN A 131 6.02 9.12 2.06
C GLN A 131 6.42 7.71 2.50
N ARG A 132 6.39 6.72 1.60
CA ARG A 132 6.62 5.29 1.93
C ARG A 132 7.93 4.74 1.35
N PHE A 133 8.96 5.58 1.30
CA PHE A 133 10.31 5.17 0.91
C PHE A 133 11.08 4.60 2.09
N LEU A 134 11.68 3.42 1.92
CA LEU A 134 12.64 2.86 2.88
C LEU A 134 14.00 3.53 2.74
N TYR A 135 14.42 3.71 1.48
CA TYR A 135 15.72 4.26 1.13
C TYR A 135 15.58 5.21 -0.07
N GLY A 136 16.27 6.35 -0.02
CA GLY A 136 16.24 7.35 -1.09
C GLY A 136 14.95 8.16 -1.16
N ALA A 137 14.65 8.70 -2.34
CA ALA A 137 13.49 9.55 -2.58
C ALA A 137 12.96 9.38 -4.00
N LEU A 138 11.72 9.80 -4.24
CA LEU A 138 11.11 9.82 -5.57
C LEU A 138 11.77 10.88 -6.46
N ARG A 139 12.91 10.54 -7.07
CA ARG A 139 13.66 11.40 -7.99
C ARG A 139 13.71 10.77 -9.38
N LEU A 140 12.65 11.01 -10.17
CA LEU A 140 12.52 10.47 -11.53
C LEU A 140 13.21 11.32 -12.61
N GLY A 141 13.91 12.40 -12.24
CA GLY A 141 14.59 13.31 -13.17
C GLY A 141 15.93 12.76 -13.70
N PRO A 142 16.57 13.49 -14.64
CA PRO A 142 17.91 13.16 -15.11
C PRO A 142 18.92 13.30 -13.95
N VAL A 143 19.54 12.18 -13.59
CA VAL A 143 20.64 12.13 -12.63
C VAL A 143 21.90 12.60 -13.37
N GLN A 144 22.26 13.88 -13.16
CA GLN A 144 23.36 14.55 -13.87
C GLN A 144 24.70 13.80 -13.76
N GLU A 145 24.94 13.12 -12.63
CA GLU A 145 26.17 12.36 -12.39
C GLU A 145 26.34 11.13 -13.29
N LYS A 146 25.23 10.50 -13.73
CA LYS A 146 25.27 9.26 -14.54
C LYS A 146 24.65 9.41 -15.93
N ASN A 147 24.17 10.61 -16.28
CA ASN A 147 23.43 10.90 -17.51
C ASN A 147 22.30 9.88 -17.78
N CYS A 148 21.59 9.49 -16.72
CA CYS A 148 20.52 8.48 -16.75
C CYS A 148 19.30 8.99 -16.02
N TRP A 149 18.14 8.40 -16.33
CA TRP A 149 16.89 8.71 -15.64
C TRP A 149 16.81 7.93 -14.33
N GLY A 150 16.28 8.56 -13.29
CA GLY A 150 16.00 7.88 -12.03
C GLY A 150 14.77 6.99 -12.10
N ILE A 151 14.81 5.85 -11.42
CA ILE A 151 13.67 4.95 -11.22
C ILE A 151 13.53 4.64 -9.73
N ALA A 152 12.28 4.56 -9.27
CA ALA A 152 11.95 4.04 -7.95
C ALA A 152 11.46 2.59 -8.10
N ILE A 153 11.92 1.70 -7.21
CA ILE A 153 11.65 0.25 -7.29
C ILE A 153 11.07 -0.23 -5.96
N GLY A 154 10.13 -1.17 -5.99
CA GLY A 154 9.63 -1.83 -4.78
C GLY A 154 10.73 -2.64 -4.05
N SER A 155 10.66 -2.74 -2.72
CA SER A 155 11.67 -3.41 -1.91
C SER A 155 11.89 -4.88 -2.31
N THR A 156 10.81 -5.62 -2.53
CA THR A 156 10.90 -7.04 -2.90
C THR A 156 11.51 -7.22 -4.30
N LEU A 157 11.22 -6.29 -5.22
CA LEU A 157 11.80 -6.28 -6.56
C LEU A 157 13.30 -5.92 -6.52
N ALA A 158 13.69 -4.96 -5.69
CA ALA A 158 15.09 -4.61 -5.47
C ALA A 158 15.89 -5.82 -4.92
N ASP A 159 15.33 -6.54 -3.95
CA ASP A 159 15.95 -7.76 -3.38
C ASP A 159 16.12 -8.86 -4.44
N ARG A 160 15.09 -9.09 -5.27
CA ARG A 160 15.13 -10.09 -6.36
C ARG A 160 16.13 -9.74 -7.46
N LEU A 161 16.27 -8.45 -7.77
CA LEU A 161 17.22 -7.95 -8.75
C LEU A 161 18.63 -7.82 -8.17
N GLN A 162 18.79 -7.96 -6.84
CA GLN A 162 20.03 -7.73 -6.11
C GLN A 162 20.63 -6.35 -6.41
N VAL A 163 19.78 -5.33 -6.36
CA VAL A 163 20.17 -3.93 -6.64
C VAL A 163 19.95 -3.05 -5.41
N ASN A 164 20.87 -2.12 -5.20
CA ASN A 164 20.83 -1.13 -4.15
C ASN A 164 20.59 0.27 -4.73
N LEU A 165 20.44 1.25 -3.84
CA LEU A 165 20.34 2.66 -4.21
C LEU A 165 21.60 3.09 -5.00
N GLY A 166 21.41 3.67 -6.18
CA GLY A 166 22.47 4.13 -7.07
C GLY A 166 22.89 3.12 -8.14
N ASP A 167 22.42 1.89 -8.08
CA ASP A 167 22.72 0.86 -9.09
C ASP A 167 21.96 1.10 -10.40
N GLU A 168 22.49 0.52 -11.48
CA GLU A 168 21.93 0.63 -12.82
C GLU A 168 21.03 -0.55 -13.14
N VAL A 169 19.87 -0.26 -13.71
CA VAL A 169 18.91 -1.26 -14.20
C VAL A 169 18.52 -0.96 -15.64
N TYR A 170 18.22 -2.01 -16.39
CA TYR A 170 17.83 -1.95 -17.79
C TYR A 170 16.35 -2.24 -17.91
N LEU A 171 15.61 -1.30 -18.50
CA LEU A 171 14.22 -1.48 -18.83
C LEU A 171 14.10 -2.04 -20.25
N LEU A 172 13.47 -3.19 -20.38
CA LEU A 172 13.21 -3.84 -21.65
C LEU A 172 11.72 -3.82 -21.94
N SER A 173 11.35 -3.32 -23.12
CA SER A 173 9.95 -3.33 -23.59
C SER A 173 9.75 -4.43 -24.64
N PRO A 174 8.95 -5.47 -24.35
CA PRO A 174 8.64 -6.52 -25.32
C PRO A 174 7.66 -6.06 -26.41
N LYS A 175 6.86 -5.01 -26.17
CA LYS A 175 5.82 -4.52 -27.11
C LYS A 175 6.33 -3.50 -28.14
N GLY A 176 7.65 -3.44 -28.36
CA GLY A 176 8.30 -2.47 -29.25
C GLY A 176 8.83 -3.03 -30.58
N THR A 177 8.66 -4.31 -30.85
CA THR A 177 9.07 -4.93 -32.12
C THR A 177 8.01 -4.67 -33.19
N THR A 178 8.17 -3.56 -33.91
CA THR A 178 7.64 -3.48 -35.27
C THR A 178 8.21 -4.67 -36.03
N VAL A 179 7.33 -5.58 -36.43
CA VAL A 179 7.60 -6.84 -37.12
C VAL A 179 8.08 -6.54 -38.54
N THR A 180 9.26 -5.92 -38.69
CA THR A 180 9.80 -5.48 -40.00
C THR A 180 11.21 -6.02 -40.27
N SER A 181 11.84 -6.71 -39.33
CA SER A 181 13.07 -7.45 -39.64
C SER A 181 13.25 -8.63 -38.69
N LEU A 182 13.70 -9.77 -39.23
CA LEU A 182 13.93 -11.04 -38.54
C LEU A 182 14.94 -11.00 -37.36
N TRP A 183 15.40 -9.80 -36.95
CA TRP A 183 16.42 -9.52 -35.94
C TRP A 183 16.02 -8.30 -35.07
N GLY A 184 14.83 -8.33 -34.45
CA GLY A 184 14.36 -7.24 -33.59
C GLY A 184 15.06 -7.23 -32.24
N THR A 185 16.05 -6.35 -32.04
CA THR A 185 16.62 -6.11 -30.71
C THR A 185 15.58 -5.38 -29.83
N PRO A 186 15.26 -5.88 -28.63
CA PRO A 186 14.34 -5.18 -27.73
C PRO A 186 14.88 -3.78 -27.44
N LYS A 187 13.99 -2.77 -27.45
CA LYS A 187 14.38 -1.41 -27.06
C LYS A 187 14.70 -1.42 -25.56
N MET A 188 15.99 -1.29 -25.25
CA MET A 188 16.49 -1.23 -23.87
C MET A 188 16.82 0.22 -23.53
N ARG A 189 16.40 0.66 -22.34
CA ARG A 189 16.78 1.97 -21.79
C ARG A 189 17.33 1.80 -20.38
N ARG A 190 18.41 2.52 -20.10
CA ARG A 190 19.11 2.46 -18.81
C ARG A 190 18.55 3.46 -17.81
N PHE A 191 18.36 3.01 -16.58
CA PHE A 191 17.89 3.80 -15.44
C PHE A 191 18.79 3.56 -14.22
N VAL A 192 18.76 4.50 -13.27
CA VAL A 192 19.47 4.41 -11.99
C VAL A 192 18.45 4.33 -10.86
N VAL A 193 18.64 3.42 -9.91
CA VAL A 193 17.76 3.27 -8.75
C VAL A 193 17.93 4.46 -7.81
N THR A 194 16.96 5.36 -7.77
CA THR A 194 17.00 6.58 -6.94
C THR A 194 16.21 6.46 -5.65
N GLY A 195 15.36 5.44 -5.54
CA GLY A 195 14.58 5.19 -4.35
C GLY A 195 14.05 3.77 -4.31
N ILE A 196 13.97 3.21 -3.11
CA ILE A 196 13.36 1.93 -2.83
C ILE A 196 12.17 2.18 -1.92
N PHE A 197 10.98 1.84 -2.39
CA PHE A 197 9.74 2.01 -1.63
C PHE A 197 9.20 0.67 -1.13
N GLN A 198 8.48 0.71 -0.02
CA GLN A 198 7.77 -0.47 0.49
C GLN A 198 6.37 -0.05 0.90
N VAL A 199 5.39 -0.73 0.34
CA VAL A 199 3.99 -0.43 0.58
C VAL A 199 3.27 -1.53 1.35
N GLY A 200 3.91 -2.68 1.52
CA GLY A 200 3.45 -3.77 2.39
C GLY A 200 2.39 -4.67 1.75
N LEU A 201 2.21 -4.54 0.43
CA LEU A 201 1.49 -5.47 -0.44
C LEU A 201 2.52 -6.12 -1.36
N TYR A 202 2.70 -7.43 -1.20
CA TYR A 202 3.73 -8.19 -1.92
C TYR A 202 3.67 -8.00 -3.44
N ASP A 203 2.48 -8.04 -4.03
CA ASP A 203 2.34 -7.89 -5.49
C ASP A 203 2.82 -6.52 -5.98
N PHE A 204 2.62 -5.45 -5.21
CA PHE A 204 3.12 -4.12 -5.56
C PHE A 204 4.62 -4.04 -5.33
N ASP A 205 5.10 -4.48 -4.18
CA ASP A 205 6.52 -4.41 -3.82
C ASP A 205 7.40 -5.32 -4.72
N ALA A 206 6.82 -6.36 -5.33
CA ALA A 206 7.51 -7.33 -6.18
C ALA A 206 7.38 -7.06 -7.69
N SER A 207 6.44 -6.21 -8.11
CA SER A 207 6.16 -5.98 -9.54
C SER A 207 6.18 -4.52 -9.99
N LEU A 208 6.38 -3.54 -9.10
CA LEU A 208 6.34 -2.11 -9.43
C LEU A 208 7.67 -1.38 -9.15
#